data_AF-A0A1J5D3D3-F1
#
_entry.id   AF-A0A1J5D3D3-F1
#
_cell.length_a   1.000
_cell.length_b   1.000
_cell.length_c   1.000
_cell.angle_alpha   90.00
_cell.angle_beta   90.00
_cell.angle_gamma   90.00
#
_symmetry.space_group_name_H-M   'P 1'
#
loop_
_entity.id
_entity.type
_entity.pdbx_description
1 polymer ?
#
loop_
_entity_poly.entity_id
_entity_poly.type
_entity_poly.pdbx_seq_one_letter_code
_entity_poly.pdbx_strand_id
1 'polypeptide(L)'
;MVDVEKVTGNDVRDIMLKKPEILERLIGITMDRDTLKNEHWIDVHPGRQKLDFCFQDTEGKHYVVKIALKERPLNAVRHPNIWQKRWAEINNLDIEQVVPILIIDEETVNTNPRNKKDLDDFSHVTTIQYKIADMAKEL
;
A
#
# COMPACT_ATOMS: atom_id res chain seq x y z
N MET A 1 -4.23 25.63 -7.21
CA MET A 1 -4.09 24.39 -8.01
C MET A 1 -2.77 23.77 -7.60
N VAL A 2 -2.80 22.56 -7.06
CA VAL A 2 -1.56 21.86 -6.66
C VAL A 2 -0.79 21.47 -7.91
N ASP A 3 0.52 21.70 -7.88
CA ASP A 3 1.44 21.28 -8.93
C ASP A 3 1.71 19.79 -8.78
N VAL A 4 1.06 18.97 -9.63
CA VAL A 4 1.09 17.50 -9.57
C VAL A 4 2.52 16.95 -9.60
N GLU A 5 3.43 17.62 -10.31
CA GLU A 5 4.82 17.19 -10.42
C GLU A 5 5.57 17.22 -9.09
N LYS A 6 5.14 18.08 -8.16
CA LYS A 6 5.74 18.26 -6.83
C LYS A 6 5.16 17.35 -5.77
N VAL A 7 4.08 16.61 -6.08
CA VAL A 7 3.48 15.66 -5.14
C VAL A 7 4.46 14.51 -4.90
N THR A 8 4.69 14.20 -3.63
CA THR A 8 5.58 13.14 -3.17
C THR A 8 4.81 11.95 -2.61
N GLY A 9 5.48 10.80 -2.46
CA GLY A 9 4.86 9.63 -1.83
C GLY A 9 4.45 9.88 -0.38
N ASN A 10 5.11 10.81 0.33
CA ASN A 10 4.69 11.23 1.66
C ASN A 10 3.37 12.01 1.60
N ASP A 11 3.22 12.94 0.63
CA ASP A 11 1.98 13.69 0.48
C ASP A 11 0.79 12.74 0.24
N VAL A 12 0.96 11.73 -0.63
CA VAL A 12 -0.10 10.74 -0.90
C VAL A 12 -0.45 9.94 0.36
N ARG A 13 0.54 9.51 1.14
CA ARG A 13 0.31 8.82 2.42
C ARG A 13 -0.39 9.72 3.43
N ASP A 14 0.03 10.96 3.56
CA ASP A 14 -0.56 11.91 4.51
C ASP A 14 -2.03 12.19 4.19
N ILE A 15 -2.40 12.27 2.92
CA ILE A 15 -3.81 12.37 2.49
C ILE A 15 -4.58 11.13 2.93
N MET A 16 -4.06 9.94 2.64
CA MET A 16 -4.73 8.68 2.98
C MET A 16 -4.85 8.47 4.50
N LEU A 17 -3.93 9.02 5.27
CA LEU A 17 -4.03 9.06 6.73
C LEU A 17 -5.10 10.04 7.21
N LYS A 18 -5.16 11.24 6.63
CA LYS A 18 -6.15 12.28 6.99
C LYS A 18 -7.57 11.92 6.52
N LYS A 19 -7.67 11.16 5.43
CA LYS A 19 -8.90 10.74 4.75
C LYS A 19 -8.86 9.22 4.47
N PRO A 20 -8.97 8.36 5.50
CA PRO A 20 -8.94 6.89 5.33
C PRO A 20 -9.99 6.35 4.36
N GLU A 21 -11.09 7.08 4.13
CA GLU A 21 -12.12 6.75 3.14
C GLU A 21 -11.58 6.62 1.72
N ILE A 22 -10.43 7.24 1.42
CA ILE A 22 -9.74 7.08 0.14
C ILE A 22 -9.16 5.67 0.03
N LEU A 23 -8.54 5.15 1.09
CA LEU A 23 -8.04 3.77 1.13
C LEU A 23 -9.19 2.77 1.05
N GLU A 24 -10.25 2.99 1.82
CA GLU A 24 -11.48 2.16 1.81
C GLU A 24 -12.05 2.06 0.38
N ARG A 25 -12.19 3.19 -0.31
CA ARG A 25 -12.70 3.25 -1.68
C ARG A 25 -11.77 2.59 -2.69
N LEU A 26 -10.46 2.77 -2.58
CA LEU A 26 -9.48 2.18 -3.50
C LEU A 26 -9.43 0.66 -3.37
N ILE A 27 -9.49 0.15 -2.14
CA ILE A 27 -9.40 -1.28 -1.84
C ILE A 27 -10.76 -1.98 -1.97
N GLY A 28 -11.86 -1.24 -1.79
CA GLY A 28 -13.22 -1.77 -1.84
C GLY A 28 -13.65 -2.45 -0.54
N ILE A 29 -13.26 -1.89 0.61
CA ILE A 29 -13.51 -2.45 1.95
C ILE A 29 -14.05 -1.38 2.91
N THR A 30 -14.61 -1.80 4.04
CA THR A 30 -14.89 -0.93 5.19
C THR A 30 -13.84 -1.20 6.27
N MET A 31 -13.10 -0.17 6.66
CA MET A 31 -11.97 -0.29 7.59
C MET A 31 -12.44 -0.15 9.04
N ASP A 32 -11.92 -1.00 9.92
CA ASP A 32 -11.97 -0.72 11.35
C ASP A 32 -10.89 0.33 11.69
N ARG A 33 -11.34 1.58 11.85
CA ARG A 33 -10.47 2.74 12.05
C ARG A 33 -9.67 2.69 13.36
N ASP A 34 -10.15 1.96 14.36
CA ASP A 34 -9.44 1.81 15.63
C ASP A 34 -8.19 0.92 15.49
N THR A 35 -8.12 0.14 14.41
CA THR A 35 -7.01 -0.76 14.10
C THR A 35 -5.98 -0.15 13.16
N LEU A 36 -6.27 1.02 12.58
CA LEU A 36 -5.40 1.70 11.63
C LEU A 36 -4.09 2.12 12.30
N LYS A 37 -3.00 1.53 11.82
CA LYS A 37 -1.64 1.87 12.19
C LYS A 37 -0.92 2.37 10.95
N ASN A 38 -0.33 3.54 11.06
CA ASN A 38 0.63 4.07 10.10
C ASN A 38 2.02 4.09 10.73
N GLU A 39 3.04 4.18 9.89
CA GLU A 39 4.43 4.34 10.34
C GLU A 39 4.95 3.24 11.28
N HIS A 40 4.28 2.09 11.29
CA HIS A 40 4.57 0.99 12.20
C HIS A 40 5.80 0.21 11.72
N TRP A 41 6.79 0.05 12.59
CA TRP A 41 8.03 -0.64 12.27
C TRP A 41 7.93 -2.13 12.57
N ILE A 42 8.08 -2.95 11.54
CA ILE A 42 8.18 -4.40 11.65
C ILE A 42 9.62 -4.88 11.46
N ASP A 43 10.00 -5.91 12.20
CA ASP A 43 11.32 -6.50 12.10
C ASP A 43 11.40 -7.38 10.84
N VAL A 44 12.38 -7.12 9.99
CA VAL A 44 12.67 -7.91 8.79
C VAL A 44 14.10 -8.43 8.87
N HIS A 45 14.44 -9.52 8.22
CA HIS A 45 15.85 -9.96 8.21
C HIS A 45 16.51 -9.63 6.86
N PRO A 46 17.54 -8.77 6.81
CA PRO A 46 18.09 -7.95 7.90
C PRO A 46 17.32 -6.62 8.12
N GLY A 47 17.27 -6.13 9.36
CA GLY A 47 16.83 -4.78 9.71
C GLY A 47 15.37 -4.62 10.14
N ARG A 48 14.80 -3.46 9.83
CA ARG A 48 13.39 -3.12 10.11
C ARG A 48 12.82 -2.40 8.91
N GLN A 49 11.54 -2.63 8.63
CA GLN A 49 10.82 -1.90 7.59
C GLN A 49 9.63 -1.17 8.21
N LYS A 50 9.41 0.06 7.72
CA LYS A 50 8.27 0.88 8.09
C LYS A 50 7.12 0.51 7.17
N LEU A 51 6.01 0.04 7.75
CA LEU A 51 4.75 -0.11 7.04
C LEU A 51 4.21 1.28 6.71
N ASP A 52 3.65 1.44 5.50
CA ASP A 52 2.89 2.66 5.21
C ASP A 52 1.57 2.62 5.99
N PHE A 53 0.78 1.54 5.81
CA PHE A 53 -0.41 1.28 6.61
C PHE A 53 -0.59 -0.21 6.92
N CYS A 54 -1.16 -0.49 8.09
CA CYS A 54 -1.83 -1.75 8.38
C CYS A 54 -3.10 -1.53 9.21
N PHE A 55 -4.12 -2.36 8.96
CA PHE A 55 -5.43 -2.26 9.61
C PHE A 55 -6.17 -3.59 9.47
N GLN A 56 -7.33 -3.69 10.12
CA GLN A 56 -8.34 -4.70 9.88
C GLN A 56 -9.55 -4.08 9.17
N ASP A 57 -10.25 -4.88 8.37
CA ASP A 57 -11.63 -4.54 7.98
C ASP A 57 -12.61 -4.89 9.11
N THR A 58 -13.87 -4.51 8.93
CA THR A 58 -14.94 -4.81 9.90
C THR A 58 -15.28 -6.30 10.02
N GLU A 59 -14.74 -7.15 9.15
CA GLU A 59 -14.89 -8.61 9.19
C GLU A 59 -13.69 -9.29 9.90
N GLY A 60 -12.69 -8.51 10.33
CA GLY A 60 -11.50 -8.96 11.04
C GLY A 60 -10.36 -9.41 10.14
N LYS A 61 -10.45 -9.22 8.81
CA LYS A 61 -9.36 -9.52 7.87
C LYS A 61 -8.27 -8.47 7.96
N HIS A 62 -7.01 -8.89 7.95
CA HIS A 62 -5.88 -7.96 8.10
C HIS A 62 -5.38 -7.48 6.74
N TYR A 63 -4.94 -6.22 6.68
CA TYR A 63 -4.39 -5.60 5.49
C TYR A 63 -3.03 -4.99 5.81
N VAL A 64 -2.07 -5.18 4.92
CA VAL A 64 -0.80 -4.45 4.90
C VAL A 64 -0.68 -3.75 3.55
N VAL A 65 -0.52 -2.42 3.58
CA VAL A 65 -0.66 -1.59 2.38
C VAL A 65 0.61 -0.79 2.17
N LYS A 66 1.20 -0.91 0.97
CA LYS A 66 2.28 -0.04 0.46
C LYS A 66 1.70 0.99 -0.49
N ILE A 67 2.05 2.26 -0.29
CA ILE A 67 1.76 3.34 -1.23
C ILE A 67 3.04 3.68 -1.98
N ALA A 68 3.01 3.57 -3.30
CA ALA A 68 4.13 3.86 -4.18
C ALA A 68 3.78 5.04 -5.09
N LEU A 69 4.73 5.98 -5.20
CA LEU A 69 4.69 7.07 -6.16
C LEU A 69 6.07 7.20 -6.80
N LYS A 70 6.15 7.21 -8.13
CA LYS A 70 7.41 7.36 -8.89
C LYS A 70 8.46 6.32 -8.46
N GLU A 71 8.00 5.15 -8.00
CA GLU A 71 8.84 4.06 -7.49
C GLU A 71 8.80 2.86 -8.46
N ARG A 72 9.95 2.26 -8.75
CA ARG A 72 10.00 1.10 -9.66
C ARG A 72 9.07 -0.03 -9.13
N PRO A 73 8.14 -0.56 -9.95
CA PRO A 73 7.16 -1.56 -9.50
C PRO A 73 7.77 -2.80 -8.85
N LEU A 74 8.87 -3.33 -9.41
CA LEU A 74 9.59 -4.47 -8.83
C LEU A 74 10.09 -4.22 -7.40
N ASN A 75 10.47 -2.98 -7.07
CA ASN A 75 10.89 -2.64 -5.71
C ASN A 75 9.66 -2.48 -4.82
N ALA A 76 8.65 -1.76 -5.30
CA ALA A 76 7.42 -1.48 -4.57
C ALA A 76 6.67 -2.76 -4.15
N VAL A 77 6.54 -3.73 -5.07
CA VAL A 77 5.74 -4.95 -4.86
C VAL A 77 6.37 -5.96 -3.88
N ARG A 78 7.70 -5.90 -3.68
CA ARG A 78 8.39 -6.75 -2.71
C ARG A 78 8.02 -6.42 -1.27
N HIS A 79 7.65 -5.16 -1.00
CA HIS A 79 7.33 -4.71 0.35
C HIS A 79 6.08 -5.40 0.91
N PRO A 80 4.88 -5.31 0.28
CA PRO A 80 3.67 -5.97 0.79
C PRO A 80 3.85 -7.47 1.05
N ASN A 81 4.57 -8.19 0.19
CA ASN A 81 4.83 -9.63 0.38
C ASN A 81 5.63 -9.91 1.67
N ILE A 82 6.72 -9.18 1.90
CA ILE A 82 7.51 -9.29 3.14
C ILE A 82 6.65 -8.89 4.35
N TRP A 83 5.88 -7.82 4.20
CA TRP A 83 5.04 -7.28 5.26
C TRP A 83 3.93 -8.25 5.66
N GLN A 84 3.30 -8.93 4.71
CA GLN A 84 2.27 -9.93 4.95
C GLN A 84 2.79 -11.03 5.86
N LYS A 85 3.90 -11.65 5.46
CA LYS A 85 4.53 -12.73 6.22
C LYS A 85 4.88 -12.28 7.64
N ARG A 86 5.54 -11.13 7.77
CA ARG A 86 5.94 -10.63 9.10
C ARG A 86 4.77 -10.23 9.97
N TRP A 87 3.74 -9.63 9.39
CA TRP A 87 2.54 -9.25 10.12
C TRP A 87 1.80 -10.48 10.63
N ALA A 88 1.69 -11.53 9.81
CA ALA A 88 1.12 -12.82 10.23
C ALA A 88 1.92 -13.43 11.39
N GLU A 89 3.25 -13.48 11.28
CA GLU A 89 4.15 -13.97 12.35
C GLU A 89 3.97 -13.20 13.67
N ILE A 90 3.94 -11.86 13.63
CA ILE A 90 3.82 -11.01 14.83
C ILE A 90 2.47 -11.21 15.54
N ASN A 91 1.41 -11.46 14.77
CA ASN A 91 0.05 -11.57 15.31
C ASN A 91 -0.42 -13.02 15.50
N ASN A 92 0.45 -14.02 15.29
CA ASN A 92 0.11 -15.45 15.32
C ASN A 92 -1.09 -15.81 14.42
N LEU A 93 -1.10 -15.27 13.20
CA LEU A 93 -2.15 -15.50 12.21
C LEU A 93 -1.66 -16.45 11.11
N ASP A 94 -2.60 -17.05 10.39
CA ASP A 94 -2.27 -17.62 9.09
C ASP A 94 -1.91 -16.50 8.11
N ILE A 95 -0.92 -16.73 7.24
CA ILE A 95 -0.53 -15.76 6.23
C ILE A 95 -1.68 -15.41 5.27
N GLU A 96 -2.60 -16.36 5.03
CA GLU A 96 -3.78 -16.15 4.18
C GLU A 96 -4.80 -15.18 4.80
N GLN A 97 -4.74 -14.94 6.11
CA GLN A 97 -5.59 -13.97 6.80
C GLN A 97 -5.08 -12.52 6.66
N VAL A 98 -3.89 -12.33 6.09
CA VAL A 98 -3.29 -11.02 5.85
C VAL A 98 -3.27 -10.77 4.35
N VAL A 99 -3.88 -9.67 3.91
CA VAL A 99 -3.95 -9.26 2.50
C VAL A 99 -2.84 -8.25 2.20
N PRO A 100 -1.87 -8.60 1.34
CA PRO A 100 -0.86 -7.66 0.87
C PRO A 100 -1.43 -6.79 -0.26
N ILE A 101 -1.41 -5.47 -0.06
CA ILE A 101 -1.85 -4.49 -1.05
C ILE A 101 -0.67 -3.61 -1.49
N LEU A 102 -0.50 -3.47 -2.79
CA LEU A 102 0.29 -2.39 -3.40
C LEU A 102 -0.65 -1.39 -4.07
N ILE A 103 -0.62 -0.14 -3.62
CA ILE A 103 -1.27 0.99 -4.28
C ILE A 103 -0.18 1.80 -4.98
N ILE A 104 -0.21 1.86 -6.31
CA ILE A 104 0.87 2.45 -7.13
C ILE A 104 0.31 3.42 -8.17
N ASP A 105 1.07 4.48 -8.49
CA ASP A 105 0.61 5.44 -9.48
C ASP A 105 0.57 4.83 -10.88
N GLU A 106 -0.54 5.10 -11.58
CA GLU A 106 -0.84 4.55 -12.90
C GLU A 106 0.23 4.93 -13.94
N GLU A 107 0.78 6.14 -13.85
CA GLU A 107 1.79 6.61 -14.78
C GLU A 107 3.05 5.76 -14.69
N THR A 108 3.55 5.50 -13.47
CA THR A 108 4.68 4.61 -13.23
C THR A 108 4.45 3.23 -13.80
N VAL A 109 3.26 2.64 -13.64
CA VAL A 109 2.96 1.33 -14.22
C VAL A 109 3.00 1.35 -15.75
N ASN A 110 2.55 2.44 -16.37
CA ASN A 110 2.44 2.54 -17.83
C ASN A 110 3.68 3.10 -18.53
N THR A 111 4.66 3.66 -17.81
CA THR A 111 5.89 4.23 -18.39
C THR A 111 6.80 3.20 -19.07
N ASN A 112 6.75 1.91 -18.68
CA ASN A 112 7.59 0.86 -19.26
C ASN A 112 6.81 -0.46 -19.41
N PRO A 113 6.83 -1.12 -20.59
CA PRO A 113 6.18 -2.42 -20.78
C PRO A 113 6.61 -3.51 -19.78
N ARG A 114 7.84 -3.45 -19.25
CA ARG A 114 8.33 -4.40 -18.24
C ARG A 114 7.66 -4.23 -16.88
N ASN A 115 7.13 -3.05 -16.57
CA ASN A 115 6.54 -2.75 -15.27
C ASN A 115 5.30 -3.58 -15.00
N LYS A 116 4.46 -3.82 -16.02
CA LYS A 116 3.29 -4.70 -15.90
C LYS A 116 3.71 -6.13 -15.61
N LYS A 117 4.71 -6.63 -16.35
CA LYS A 117 5.28 -7.97 -16.12
C LYS A 117 5.86 -8.12 -14.71
N ASP A 118 6.63 -7.13 -14.25
CA ASP A 118 7.22 -7.14 -12.90
C ASP A 118 6.13 -7.19 -11.80
N LEU A 119 4.92 -6.67 -12.05
CA LEU A 119 3.77 -6.78 -11.13
C LEU A 119 3.06 -8.13 -11.25
N ASP A 120 2.88 -8.63 -12.47
CA ASP A 120 2.22 -9.91 -12.75
C ASP A 120 2.97 -11.10 -12.12
N ASP A 121 4.31 -11.01 -12.04
CA ASP A 121 5.17 -12.01 -11.37
C ASP A 121 4.87 -12.14 -9.85
N PHE A 122 4.13 -11.19 -9.26
CA PHE A 122 3.72 -11.16 -7.84
C PHE A 122 2.21 -11.31 -7.68
N SER A 123 1.64 -12.34 -8.29
CA SER A 123 0.18 -12.60 -8.33
C SER A 123 -0.52 -12.73 -6.97
N HIS A 124 0.21 -12.91 -5.87
CA HIS A 124 -0.32 -12.95 -4.50
C HIS A 124 -0.49 -11.56 -3.87
N VAL A 125 0.11 -10.51 -4.47
CA VAL A 125 -0.06 -9.12 -4.04
C VAL A 125 -1.17 -8.47 -4.84
N THR A 126 -2.19 -7.98 -4.15
CA THR A 126 -3.26 -7.22 -4.81
C THR A 126 -2.71 -5.85 -5.19
N THR A 127 -2.68 -5.56 -6.49
CA THR A 127 -2.17 -4.28 -7.01
C THR A 127 -3.33 -3.40 -7.44
N ILE A 128 -3.36 -2.18 -6.91
CA ILE A 128 -4.35 -1.14 -7.22
C ILE A 128 -3.62 0.05 -7.81
N GLN A 129 -4.10 0.57 -8.93
CA GLN A 129 -3.53 1.74 -9.58
C GLN A 129 -4.34 2.99 -9.23
N TYR A 130 -3.65 4.11 -8.99
CA TYR A 130 -4.31 5.42 -8.78
C TYR A 130 -3.72 6.48 -9.70
N LYS A 131 -4.51 7.50 -10.01
CA LYS A 131 -4.03 8.70 -10.71
C LYS A 131 -3.56 9.73 -9.70
N ILE A 132 -2.32 10.19 -9.86
CA ILE A 132 -1.79 11.26 -9.00
C ILE A 132 -2.63 12.55 -9.09
N ALA A 133 -3.23 12.83 -10.24
CA ALA A 133 -4.14 13.95 -10.44
C ALA A 133 -5.40 13.87 -9.56
N ASP A 134 -5.86 12.66 -9.23
CA ASP A 134 -6.99 12.49 -8.32
C ASP A 134 -6.57 12.68 -6.86
N MET A 135 -5.36 12.25 -6.49
CA MET A 135 -4.80 12.56 -5.16
C MET A 135 -4.52 14.06 -4.98
N ALA A 136 -4.06 14.74 -6.03
CA ALA A 136 -3.77 16.17 -5.98
C ALA A 136 -5.02 17.05 -5.79
N LYS A 137 -6.22 16.54 -6.12
CA LYS A 137 -7.49 17.23 -5.81
C LYS A 137 -7.87 17.13 -4.33
N GLU A 138 -7.30 16.16 -3.63
CA GLU A 138 -7.59 15.87 -2.22
C GLU A 138 -6.63 16.60 -1.25
N LEU A 139 -5.55 17.19 -1.78
CA LEU A 139 -4.60 18.09 -1.10
C LEU A 139 -5.16 19.51 -0.95
#